data_AF-A0A973CM26-F1
#
_entry.id   AF-A0A973CM26-F1
#
_cell.length_a   1.000
_cell.length_b   1.000
_cell.length_c   1.000
_cell.angle_alpha   90.00
_cell.angle_beta   90.00
_cell.angle_gamma   90.00
#
_symmetry.space_group_name_H-M   'P 1'
#
loop_
_entity.id
_entity.type
_entity.pdbx_description
1 polymer ?
#
loop_
_entity_poly.entity_id
_entity_poly.type
_entity_poly.pdbx_seq_one_letter_code
_entity_poly.pdbx_strand_id
1 'polypeptide(L)'
;MAIDALSPIDGRYESKINELKDCFSEAALIKARIRVEIEWFRAMSYEPGIPEIRTFTDEENSFLGSILSDFNLDDAQAVKAIESTTNHDVKAIEYFLKEKLKDTSLAEFIEFIHFACTSEDINNLSHAIMLKDGIAVVKPVQEEVIAFLKNFAQENKSVAMLS
;
A
#
# COMPACT_ATOMS: atom_id res chain seq x y z
N MET A 1 -0.97 -22.87 10.60
CA MET A 1 -0.35 -23.53 9.43
C MET A 1 -1.49 -24.08 8.59
N ALA A 2 -1.84 -23.37 7.51
CA ALA A 2 -2.79 -23.87 6.52
C ALA A 2 -2.12 -25.04 5.78
N ILE A 3 -2.68 -26.25 5.90
CA ILE A 3 -2.16 -27.48 5.27
C ILE A 3 -2.76 -27.71 3.87
N ASP A 4 -3.71 -26.86 3.49
CA ASP A 4 -4.47 -26.83 2.24
C ASP A 4 -4.12 -25.61 1.37
N ALA A 5 -3.18 -24.76 1.80
CA ALA A 5 -2.68 -23.65 1.00
C ALA A 5 -1.94 -24.16 -0.25
N LEU A 6 -2.26 -23.58 -1.42
CA LEU A 6 -1.62 -23.95 -2.69
C LEU A 6 -0.13 -23.53 -2.73
N SER A 7 0.18 -22.33 -2.22
CA SER A 7 1.53 -21.80 -2.16
C SER A 7 2.14 -22.00 -0.78
N PRO A 8 3.40 -22.45 -0.67
CA PRO A 8 4.04 -22.64 0.63
C PRO A 8 4.31 -21.32 1.35
N ILE A 9 4.35 -20.18 0.65
CA ILE A 9 4.54 -18.85 1.25
C ILE A 9 3.36 -18.46 2.14
N ASP A 10 2.16 -18.92 1.80
CA ASP A 10 0.92 -18.67 2.55
C ASP A 10 0.55 -19.82 3.51
N GLY A 11 1.43 -20.83 3.65
CA GLY A 11 1.20 -22.00 4.50
C GLY A 11 2.42 -22.36 5.33
N ARG A 12 3.33 -23.16 4.74
CA ARG A 12 4.51 -23.68 5.44
C ARG A 12 5.45 -22.59 5.94
N TYR A 13 5.62 -21.52 5.17
CA TYR A 13 6.58 -20.44 5.43
C TYR A 13 5.94 -19.13 5.86
N GLU A 14 4.62 -19.12 6.08
CA GLU A 14 3.86 -17.93 6.46
C GLU A 14 4.49 -17.19 7.65
N SER A 15 4.88 -17.93 8.70
CA SER A 15 5.50 -17.36 9.90
C SER A 15 6.89 -16.75 9.67
N LYS A 16 7.51 -16.97 8.50
CA LYS A 16 8.79 -16.39 8.10
C LYS A 16 8.65 -15.10 7.30
N ILE A 17 7.47 -14.83 6.77
CA ILE A 17 7.23 -13.70 5.85
C ILE A 17 6.00 -12.88 6.24
N ASN A 18 5.48 -13.03 7.46
CA ASN A 18 4.22 -12.41 7.87
C ASN A 18 4.22 -10.89 7.68
N GLU A 19 5.35 -10.21 7.95
CA GLU A 19 5.53 -8.77 7.74
C GLU A 19 5.38 -8.35 6.27
N LEU A 20 5.69 -9.24 5.32
CA LEU A 20 5.56 -8.96 3.88
C LEU A 20 4.10 -8.97 3.42
N LYS A 21 3.16 -9.51 4.21
CA LYS A 21 1.73 -9.45 3.87
C LYS A 21 1.20 -8.02 3.87
N ASP A 22 1.71 -7.19 4.78
CA ASP A 22 1.35 -5.77 4.86
C ASP A 22 1.93 -4.95 3.69
N CYS A 23 2.85 -5.54 2.92
CA CYS A 23 3.45 -4.92 1.73
C CYS A 23 2.90 -5.47 0.41
N PHE A 24 2.63 -6.77 0.32
CA PHE A 24 2.42 -7.47 -0.96
C PHE A 24 1.10 -8.24 -1.07
N SER A 25 0.25 -8.27 -0.04
CA SER A 25 -1.07 -8.86 -0.16
C SER A 25 -2.02 -8.02 -1.02
N GLU A 26 -3.15 -8.59 -1.42
CA GLU A 26 -4.22 -7.83 -2.09
C GLU A 26 -4.75 -6.69 -1.22
N ALA A 27 -4.86 -6.90 0.09
CA ALA A 27 -5.24 -5.84 1.04
C ALA A 27 -4.20 -4.71 1.07
N ALA A 28 -2.91 -5.05 0.97
CA ALA A 28 -1.84 -4.06 0.86
C ALA A 28 -1.91 -3.28 -0.46
N LEU A 29 -2.22 -3.95 -1.59
CA LEU A 29 -2.43 -3.30 -2.88
C LEU A 29 -3.63 -2.34 -2.83
N ILE A 30 -4.75 -2.75 -2.25
CA ILE A 30 -5.94 -1.90 -2.05
C ILE A 30 -5.56 -0.68 -1.21
N LYS A 31 -4.88 -0.87 -0.07
CA LYS A 31 -4.42 0.22 0.80
C LYS A 31 -3.48 1.19 0.06
N ALA A 32 -2.55 0.67 -0.73
CA ALA A 32 -1.63 1.48 -1.52
C ALA A 32 -2.37 2.31 -2.59
N ARG A 33 -3.37 1.73 -3.27
CA ARG A 33 -4.20 2.44 -4.25
C ARG A 33 -5.02 3.56 -3.59
N ILE A 34 -5.66 3.26 -2.46
CA ILE A 34 -6.36 4.28 -1.65
C ILE A 34 -5.41 5.41 -1.28
N ARG A 35 -4.18 5.10 -0.88
CA ARG A 35 -3.17 6.11 -0.56
C ARG A 35 -2.86 7.00 -1.74
N VAL A 36 -2.61 6.42 -2.92
CA VAL A 36 -2.30 7.22 -4.12
C VAL A 36 -3.47 8.14 -4.48
N GLU A 37 -4.70 7.64 -4.45
CA GLU A 37 -5.90 8.45 -4.70
C GLU A 37 -6.07 9.60 -3.71
N ILE A 38 -5.88 9.34 -2.41
CA ILE A 38 -5.98 10.38 -1.37
C ILE A 38 -4.89 11.44 -1.56
N GLU A 39 -3.65 11.04 -1.81
CA GLU A 39 -2.57 12.01 -2.02
C GLU A 39 -2.74 12.78 -3.33
N TRP A 40 -3.31 12.16 -4.37
CA TRP A 40 -3.68 12.86 -5.61
C TRP A 40 -4.78 13.89 -5.36
N PHE A 41 -5.84 13.51 -4.65
CA PHE A 41 -6.93 14.41 -4.28
C PHE A 41 -6.44 15.61 -3.45
N ARG A 42 -5.52 15.38 -2.51
CA ARG A 42 -4.84 16.47 -1.78
C ARG A 42 -3.99 17.33 -2.71
N ALA A 43 -3.20 16.73 -3.59
CA ALA A 43 -2.37 17.48 -4.54
C ALA A 43 -3.20 18.41 -5.42
N MET A 44 -4.36 17.95 -5.89
CA MET A 44 -5.32 18.78 -6.63
C MET A 44 -5.78 20.00 -5.82
N SER A 45 -6.05 19.84 -4.52
CA SER A 45 -6.45 20.94 -3.63
C SER A 45 -5.36 22.02 -3.42
N TYR A 46 -4.10 21.68 -3.70
CA TYR A 46 -2.96 22.60 -3.61
C TYR A 46 -2.57 23.22 -4.96
N GLU A 47 -3.19 22.81 -6.08
CA GLU A 47 -2.86 23.29 -7.42
C GLU A 47 -3.56 24.63 -7.70
N PRO A 48 -2.84 25.78 -7.77
CA PRO A 48 -3.46 27.08 -7.95
C PRO A 48 -4.16 27.26 -9.30
N GLY A 49 -3.83 26.44 -10.30
CA GLY A 49 -4.44 26.45 -11.62
C GLY A 49 -5.85 25.86 -11.72
N ILE A 50 -6.38 25.28 -10.63
CA ILE A 50 -7.68 24.56 -10.62
C ILE A 50 -8.61 25.22 -9.59
N PRO A 51 -9.29 26.33 -9.94
CA PRO A 51 -10.09 27.11 -8.99
C PRO A 51 -11.34 26.39 -8.47
N GLU A 52 -11.79 25.32 -9.13
CA GLU A 52 -12.96 24.53 -8.76
C GLU A 52 -12.75 23.65 -7.52
N ILE A 53 -11.50 23.45 -7.08
CA ILE A 53 -11.15 22.74 -5.86
C ILE A 53 -10.36 23.67 -4.93
N ARG A 54 -10.88 23.89 -3.72
CA ARG A 54 -10.16 24.71 -2.73
C ARG A 54 -9.12 23.86 -2.01
N THR A 55 -8.15 24.53 -1.41
CA THR A 55 -7.29 23.92 -0.40
C THR A 55 -8.11 23.40 0.78
N PHE A 56 -7.82 22.18 1.20
CA PHE A 56 -8.49 21.53 2.32
C PHE A 56 -8.01 22.07 3.67
N THR A 57 -8.90 22.05 4.66
CA THR A 57 -8.52 22.44 6.03
C THR A 57 -7.63 21.38 6.68
N ASP A 58 -7.01 21.72 7.81
CA ASP A 58 -6.19 20.77 8.57
C ASP A 58 -7.02 19.58 9.08
N GLU A 59 -8.29 19.81 9.45
CA GLU A 59 -9.22 18.77 9.88
C GLU A 59 -9.57 17.82 8.72
N GLU A 60 -9.82 18.36 7.53
CA GLU A 60 -10.09 17.57 6.32
C GLU A 60 -8.88 16.74 5.91
N ASN A 61 -7.68 17.34 5.94
CA ASN A 61 -6.44 16.61 5.70
C ASN A 61 -6.22 15.51 6.74
N SER A 62 -6.52 15.78 8.01
CA SER A 62 -6.42 14.79 9.09
C SER A 62 -7.40 13.63 8.89
N PHE A 63 -8.65 13.93 8.51
CA PHE A 63 -9.65 12.92 8.17
C PHE A 63 -9.23 12.04 6.99
N LEU A 64 -8.72 12.63 5.90
CA LEU A 64 -8.15 11.87 4.79
C LEU A 64 -7.00 10.97 5.25
N GLY A 65 -6.20 11.44 6.21
CA GLY A 65 -5.12 10.65 6.82
C GLY A 65 -5.65 9.48 7.64
N SER A 66 -6.76 9.66 8.35
CA SER A 66 -7.34 8.63 9.19
C SER A 66 -7.89 7.46 8.38
N ILE A 67 -8.37 7.70 7.15
CA ILE A 67 -8.77 6.62 6.23
C ILE A 67 -7.62 5.61 6.03
N LEU A 68 -6.37 6.08 5.99
CA LEU A 68 -5.19 5.22 5.80
C LEU A 68 -4.68 4.60 7.11
N SER A 69 -4.72 5.34 8.22
CA SER A 69 -4.28 4.82 9.53
C SER A 69 -5.23 3.75 10.06
N ASP A 70 -6.52 3.92 9.80
CA ASP A 70 -7.58 3.07 10.34
C ASP A 70 -7.98 1.95 9.36
N PHE A 71 -7.38 1.94 8.17
CA PHE A 71 -7.61 0.93 7.14
C PHE A 71 -7.38 -0.48 7.69
N ASN A 72 -8.38 -1.33 7.52
CA ASN A 72 -8.39 -2.71 8.02
C ASN A 72 -8.95 -3.68 6.97
N LEU A 73 -9.08 -4.96 7.36
CA LEU A 73 -9.56 -6.01 6.46
C LEU A 73 -11.03 -5.82 6.04
N ASP A 74 -11.88 -5.22 6.88
CA ASP A 74 -13.28 -4.98 6.52
C ASP A 74 -13.38 -3.91 5.42
N ASP A 75 -12.51 -2.88 5.45
CA ASP A 75 -12.39 -1.91 4.35
C ASP A 75 -11.92 -2.59 3.06
N ALA A 76 -10.92 -3.48 3.14
CA ALA A 76 -10.47 -4.25 1.98
C ALA A 76 -11.60 -5.12 1.39
N GLN A 77 -12.40 -5.76 2.25
CA GLN A 77 -13.57 -6.54 1.83
C GLN A 77 -14.65 -5.65 1.20
N ALA A 78 -14.89 -4.45 1.74
CA ALA A 78 -15.83 -3.50 1.16
C ALA A 78 -15.42 -3.09 -0.26
N VAL A 79 -14.13 -2.83 -0.50
CA VAL A 79 -13.60 -2.59 -1.85
C VAL A 79 -13.85 -3.79 -2.77
N LYS A 80 -13.54 -5.02 -2.33
CA LYS A 80 -13.79 -6.23 -3.15
C LYS A 80 -15.28 -6.44 -3.45
N ALA A 81 -16.16 -6.07 -2.53
CA ALA A 81 -17.61 -6.13 -2.76
C ALA A 81 -18.04 -5.16 -3.87
N ILE A 82 -17.49 -3.94 -3.90
CA ILE A 82 -17.74 -2.97 -4.98
C ILE A 82 -17.13 -3.48 -6.30
N GLU A 83 -15.93 -4.04 -6.25
CA GLU A 83 -15.26 -4.63 -7.41
C GLU A 83 -16.10 -5.74 -8.06
N SER A 84 -16.78 -6.56 -7.26
CA SER A 84 -17.65 -7.61 -7.80
C SER A 84 -18.81 -7.09 -8.67
N THR A 85 -19.21 -5.83 -8.46
CA THR A 85 -20.25 -5.17 -9.26
C THR A 85 -19.66 -4.44 -10.46
N THR A 86 -18.50 -3.80 -10.29
CA THR A 86 -17.86 -2.98 -11.34
C THR A 86 -16.97 -3.78 -12.29
N ASN A 87 -16.52 -4.96 -11.87
CA ASN A 87 -15.51 -5.79 -12.52
C ASN A 87 -14.21 -5.03 -12.84
N HIS A 88 -13.88 -4.02 -12.03
CA HIS A 88 -12.69 -3.19 -12.19
C HIS A 88 -12.18 -2.70 -10.83
N ASP A 89 -10.93 -3.05 -10.52
CA ASP A 89 -10.32 -2.83 -9.21
C ASP A 89 -10.11 -1.34 -8.86
N VAL A 90 -9.51 -0.53 -9.74
CA VAL A 90 -9.30 0.90 -9.48
C VAL A 90 -10.63 1.66 -9.39
N LYS A 91 -11.62 1.29 -10.20
CA LYS A 91 -12.95 1.91 -10.11
C LYS A 91 -13.63 1.60 -8.76
N ALA A 92 -13.41 0.42 -8.21
CA ALA A 92 -13.89 0.07 -6.87
C ALA A 92 -13.27 0.94 -5.77
N ILE A 93 -11.99 1.31 -5.91
CA ILE A 93 -11.31 2.25 -5.01
C ILE A 93 -11.96 3.65 -5.09
N GLU A 94 -12.23 4.15 -6.29
CA GLU A 94 -12.92 5.43 -6.49
C GLU A 94 -14.26 5.43 -5.75
N TYR A 95 -15.12 4.43 -6.01
CA TYR A 95 -16.42 4.33 -5.36
C TYR A 95 -16.32 4.21 -3.83
N PHE A 96 -15.36 3.42 -3.33
CA PHE A 96 -15.13 3.31 -1.89
C PHE A 96 -14.79 4.67 -1.26
N LEU A 97 -13.91 5.45 -1.88
CA LEU A 97 -13.56 6.79 -1.40
C LEU A 97 -14.72 7.76 -1.50
N LYS A 98 -15.48 7.73 -2.61
CA LYS A 98 -16.70 8.54 -2.75
C LYS A 98 -17.69 8.24 -1.62
N GLU A 99 -17.93 6.97 -1.31
CA GLU A 99 -18.80 6.58 -0.20
C GLU A 99 -18.30 7.06 1.18
N LYS A 100 -16.99 7.07 1.42
CA LYS A 100 -16.40 7.60 2.66
C LYS A 100 -16.50 9.12 2.78
N LEU A 101 -16.58 9.84 1.66
CA LEU A 101 -16.52 11.31 1.61
C LEU A 101 -17.89 11.99 1.48
N LYS A 102 -18.92 11.29 0.98
CA LYS A 102 -20.21 11.88 0.61
C LYS A 102 -20.95 12.65 1.72
N ASP A 103 -20.75 12.28 2.98
CA ASP A 103 -21.41 12.89 4.14
C ASP A 103 -20.47 13.84 4.92
N THR A 104 -19.36 14.25 4.30
CA THR A 104 -18.33 15.11 4.89
C THR A 104 -18.32 16.49 4.23
N SER A 105 -17.51 17.43 4.76
CA SER A 105 -17.29 18.73 4.12
C SER A 105 -16.55 18.64 2.77
N LEU A 106 -15.97 17.48 2.44
CA LEU A 106 -15.30 17.21 1.17
C LEU A 106 -16.27 16.72 0.07
N ALA A 107 -17.55 16.53 0.39
CA ALA A 107 -18.54 16.01 -0.55
C ALA A 107 -18.69 16.87 -1.81
N GLU A 108 -18.48 18.18 -1.72
CA GLU A 108 -18.52 19.10 -2.86
C GLU A 108 -17.39 18.86 -3.88
N PHE A 109 -16.27 18.25 -3.46
CA PHE A 109 -15.10 17.97 -4.31
C PHE A 109 -14.98 16.49 -4.68
N ILE A 110 -15.97 15.66 -4.37
CA ILE A 110 -15.93 14.20 -4.53
C ILE A 110 -15.64 13.73 -5.96
N GLU A 111 -16.01 14.54 -6.96
CA GLU A 111 -15.75 14.28 -8.38
C GLU A 111 -14.29 14.55 -8.80
N PHE A 112 -13.46 15.09 -7.90
CA PHE A 112 -12.02 15.21 -8.12
C PHE A 112 -11.24 13.94 -7.72
N ILE A 113 -11.89 12.95 -7.09
CA ILE A 113 -11.30 11.62 -6.89
C ILE A 113 -11.05 10.99 -8.26
N HIS A 114 -9.83 10.48 -8.49
CA HIS A 114 -9.39 9.93 -9.77
C HIS A 114 -9.38 10.94 -10.95
N PHE A 115 -9.46 12.25 -10.70
CA PHE A 115 -9.54 13.25 -11.76
C PHE A 115 -8.31 13.23 -12.67
N ALA A 116 -8.55 13.13 -13.97
CA ALA A 116 -7.54 13.09 -15.03
C ALA A 116 -6.51 11.94 -14.93
N CYS A 117 -6.75 10.95 -14.07
CA CYS A 117 -5.91 9.76 -13.97
C CYS A 117 -6.42 8.65 -14.91
N THR A 118 -5.49 7.81 -15.33
CA THR A 118 -5.80 6.43 -15.75
C THR A 118 -5.53 5.47 -14.60
N SER A 119 -6.07 4.26 -14.67
CA SER A 119 -5.80 3.20 -13.69
C SER A 119 -4.32 2.92 -13.51
N GLU A 120 -3.51 3.07 -14.57
CA GLU A 120 -2.07 2.85 -14.49
C GLU A 120 -1.32 3.93 -13.72
N ASP A 121 -1.82 5.16 -13.63
CA ASP A 121 -1.22 6.18 -12.77
C ASP A 121 -1.30 5.76 -11.30
N ILE A 122 -2.41 5.12 -10.93
CA ILE A 122 -2.63 4.59 -9.59
C ILE A 122 -1.82 3.30 -9.38
N ASN A 123 -1.86 2.38 -10.34
CA ASN A 123 -1.20 1.07 -10.21
C ASN A 123 0.32 1.19 -10.11
N ASN A 124 0.95 1.96 -11.00
CA ASN A 124 2.40 2.04 -11.01
C ASN A 124 2.95 2.64 -9.70
N LEU A 125 2.28 3.67 -9.17
CA LEU A 125 2.67 4.32 -7.92
C LEU A 125 2.39 3.40 -6.72
N SER A 126 1.27 2.68 -6.74
CA SER A 126 0.93 1.70 -5.70
C SER A 126 1.98 0.60 -5.62
N HIS A 127 2.37 0.03 -6.76
CA HIS A 127 3.45 -0.96 -6.81
C HIS A 127 4.80 -0.39 -6.37
N ALA A 128 5.11 0.87 -6.71
CA ALA A 128 6.32 1.52 -6.25
C ALA A 128 6.35 1.68 -4.72
N ILE A 129 5.21 2.05 -4.11
CA ILE A 129 5.04 2.12 -2.65
C ILE A 129 5.21 0.73 -2.03
N MET A 130 4.51 -0.28 -2.55
CA MET A 130 4.60 -1.65 -2.06
C MET A 130 6.03 -2.20 -2.13
N LEU A 131 6.73 -1.96 -3.23
CA LEU A 131 8.12 -2.38 -3.39
C LEU A 131 9.05 -1.67 -2.40
N LYS A 132 8.86 -0.35 -2.23
CA LYS A 132 9.63 0.43 -1.26
C LYS A 132 9.43 -0.09 0.16
N ASP A 133 8.19 -0.36 0.56
CA ASP A 133 7.84 -0.83 1.89
C ASP A 133 8.37 -2.27 2.11
N GLY A 134 8.24 -3.14 1.12
CA GLY A 134 8.80 -4.50 1.17
C GLY A 134 10.33 -4.52 1.23
N ILE A 135 11.02 -3.63 0.51
CA ILE A 135 12.49 -3.48 0.61
C ILE A 135 12.88 -3.04 2.03
N ALA A 136 12.10 -2.15 2.65
CA ALA A 136 12.38 -1.71 4.03
C ALA A 136 12.27 -2.86 5.04
N VAL A 137 11.42 -3.87 4.79
CA VAL A 137 11.32 -5.10 5.59
C VAL A 137 12.48 -6.05 5.31
N VAL A 138 12.87 -6.25 4.05
CA VAL A 138 13.90 -7.24 3.66
C VAL A 138 15.31 -6.76 3.97
N LYS A 139 15.58 -5.47 3.83
CA LYS A 139 16.93 -4.90 3.92
C LYS A 139 17.63 -5.15 5.27
N PRO A 140 16.99 -5.00 6.44
CA PRO A 140 17.62 -5.33 7.72
C PRO A 140 18.09 -6.78 7.80
N VAL A 141 17.26 -7.74 7.37
CA VAL A 141 17.60 -9.17 7.36
C VAL A 141 18.78 -9.45 6.42
N GLN A 142 18.81 -8.79 5.26
CA GLN A 142 19.95 -8.87 4.35
C GLN A 142 21.24 -8.36 5.00
N GLU A 143 21.16 -7.23 5.72
CA GLU A 143 22.31 -6.65 6.42
C GLU A 143 22.82 -7.55 7.55
N GLU A 144 21.92 -8.24 8.27
CA GLU A 144 22.29 -9.24 9.28
C GLU A 144 23.07 -10.41 8.68
N VAL A 145 22.62 -10.96 7.55
CA VAL A 145 23.31 -12.05 6.86
C VAL A 145 24.69 -11.59 6.38
N ILE A 146 24.78 -10.38 5.82
CA ILE A 146 26.06 -9.81 5.38
C ILE A 146 27.01 -9.64 6.57
N ALA A 147 26.52 -9.13 7.70
CA ALA A 147 27.32 -8.98 8.91
C ALA A 147 27.81 -10.34 9.44
N PHE A 148 26.94 -11.33 9.48
CA PHE A 148 27.29 -12.70 9.87
C PHE A 148 28.41 -13.27 8.98
N LEU A 149 28.25 -13.19 7.65
CA LEU A 149 29.24 -13.72 6.72
C LEU A 149 30.59 -12.99 6.83
N LYS A 150 30.58 -11.67 7.04
CA LYS A 150 31.81 -10.90 7.27
C LYS A 150 32.53 -11.35 8.54
N ASN A 151 31.79 -11.54 9.63
CA ASN A 151 32.37 -12.01 10.90
C ASN A 151 32.92 -13.43 10.76
N PHE A 152 32.15 -14.34 10.16
CA PHE A 152 32.57 -15.72 9.92
C PHE A 152 33.85 -15.80 9.09
N ALA A 153 33.98 -14.96 8.05
CA ALA A 153 35.19 -14.88 7.24
C ALA A 153 36.39 -14.37 8.04
N GLN A 154 36.22 -13.38 8.92
CA GLN A 154 37.30 -12.86 9.75
C GLN A 154 37.76 -13.87 10.81
N GLU A 155 36.82 -14.56 11.46
CA GLU A 155 37.11 -15.59 12.47
C GLU A 155 37.89 -16.77 11.88
N ASN A 156 37.56 -17.16 10.65
CA ASN A 156 38.12 -18.35 10.01
C ASN A 156 39.26 -18.03 9.03
N LYS A 157 39.73 -16.78 8.96
CA LYS A 157 40.72 -16.33 7.96
C LYS A 157 42.03 -17.13 7.95
N SER A 158 42.40 -17.74 9.07
CA SER A 158 43.64 -18.52 9.23
C SER A 158 43.43 -20.03 9.20
N VAL A 159 42.19 -20.50 9.03
CA VAL A 159 41.89 -21.93 8.95
C VAL A 159 42.23 -22.39 7.54
N ALA A 160 43.28 -23.20 7.41
CA ALA A 160 43.66 -23.78 6.14
C ALA A 160 42.55 -24.70 5.61
N MET A 161 42.16 -24.52 4.34
CA MET A 161 41.23 -25.39 3.64
C MET A 161 42.01 -26.23 2.62
N LEU A 162 41.73 -27.52 2.53
CA LEU A 162 42.34 -28.41 1.53
C LEU A 162 41.95 -27.90 0.14
N SER A 163 42.96 -27.63 -0.70
CA SER A 163 42.81 -27.19 -2.09
C SER A 163 42.73 -28.35 -3.06
#